data_AF-A0AAX3U8H0-F1
#
_entry.id   AF-A0AAX3U8H0-F1
#
_cell.length_a   1.000
_cell.length_b   1.000
_cell.length_c   1.000
_cell.angle_alpha   90.00
_cell.angle_beta   90.00
_cell.angle_gamma   90.00
#
_symmetry.space_group_name_H-M   'P 1'
#
loop_
_entity.id
_entity.type
_entity.pdbx_description
1 polymer ?
#
loop_
_entity_poly.entity_id
_entity_poly.type
_entity_poly.pdbx_seq_one_letter_code
_entity_poly.pdbx_strand_id
1 'polypeptide(L)'
;MKTELKIAFVSLFLFISGSLFAAQPINDKVWDQNMDKLAIALAMNEAQKQAVSSILLNSIKNRGLVLSKYGISLESNSRVYLDVHDKLALRKEMKVIERSVKKSLSEVLDKKQLKFFIDYSENERSQFKSRLEEKIS
;
A
#
# COMPACT_ATOMS: atom_id res chain seq x y z
N MET A 1 5.25 -34.04 12.05
CA MET A 1 4.25 -33.24 11.33
C MET A 1 3.74 -32.13 12.24
N LYS A 2 4.19 -30.90 12.01
CA LYS A 2 3.56 -29.69 12.54
C LYS A 2 3.46 -28.70 11.40
N THR A 3 2.32 -28.75 10.74
CA THR A 3 1.94 -27.87 9.63
C THR A 3 1.65 -26.50 10.23
N GLU A 4 2.69 -25.73 10.54
CA GLU A 4 2.53 -24.37 11.04
C GLU A 4 2.40 -23.42 9.87
N LEU A 5 1.14 -23.25 9.48
CA LEU A 5 0.46 -22.05 8.96
C LEU A 5 1.30 -20.76 8.99
N LYS A 6 2.34 -20.69 8.15
CA LYS A 6 3.10 -19.49 7.88
C LYS A 6 2.66 -18.98 6.50
N ILE A 7 2.59 -17.66 6.36
CA ILE A 7 2.41 -16.97 5.08
C ILE A 7 0.94 -16.88 4.61
N ALA A 8 0.07 -16.26 5.41
CA ALA A 8 -1.20 -15.73 4.88
C ALA A 8 -1.48 -14.27 5.29
N PHE A 9 -0.60 -13.63 6.06
CA PHE A 9 -0.87 -12.30 6.63
C PHE A 9 -0.20 -11.13 5.90
N VAL A 10 0.79 -11.39 5.04
CA VAL A 10 1.56 -10.35 4.34
C VAL A 10 0.80 -9.74 3.16
N SER A 11 -0.20 -10.45 2.65
CA SER A 11 -0.93 -10.06 1.44
C SER A 11 -1.95 -8.93 1.65
N LEU A 12 -2.21 -8.47 2.87
CA LEU A 12 -3.24 -7.46 3.15
C LEU A 12 -2.74 -6.00 3.21
N PHE A 13 -1.43 -5.77 3.34
CA PHE A 13 -0.86 -4.42 3.54
C PHE A 13 -0.62 -3.63 2.24
N LEU A 14 -0.73 -4.29 1.09
CA LEU A 14 -0.16 -3.81 -0.16
C LEU A 14 -1.18 -3.14 -1.07
N PHE A 15 -2.22 -2.51 -0.52
CA PHE A 15 -3.28 -1.97 -1.38
C PHE A 15 -2.81 -0.74 -2.19
N ILE A 16 -1.74 -0.05 -1.81
CA ILE A 16 -1.19 1.09 -2.59
C ILE A 16 0.35 1.18 -2.53
N SER A 17 1.04 0.13 -2.12
CA SER A 17 2.48 0.18 -1.81
C SER A 17 3.22 -1.10 -2.15
N GLY A 18 2.65 -1.90 -3.06
CA GLY A 18 3.07 -3.28 -3.33
C GLY A 18 4.54 -3.46 -3.62
N SER A 19 5.14 -2.63 -4.46
CA SER A 19 6.50 -2.87 -4.97
C SER A 19 7.37 -1.61 -5.03
N LEU A 20 6.76 -0.42 -5.03
CA LEU A 20 7.46 0.85 -5.24
C LEU A 20 7.81 1.60 -3.95
N PHE A 21 7.15 1.31 -2.82
CA PHE A 21 7.19 2.17 -1.64
C PHE A 21 7.33 1.43 -0.30
N ALA A 22 7.57 0.12 -0.32
CA ALA A 22 7.33 -0.73 0.85
C ALA A 22 8.51 -0.87 1.86
N ALA A 23 9.68 -0.27 1.63
CA ALA A 23 10.84 -0.57 2.50
C ALA A 23 11.96 0.49 2.58
N GLN A 24 11.79 1.68 2.03
CA GLN A 24 12.81 2.75 2.12
C GLN A 24 12.16 4.07 2.50
N PRO A 25 12.90 4.98 3.18
CA PRO A 25 12.46 6.38 3.26
C PRO A 25 12.08 6.84 1.86
N ILE A 26 10.94 7.51 1.73
CA ILE A 26 10.48 8.03 0.44
C ILE A 26 11.57 8.95 -0.08
N ASN A 27 12.38 8.45 -1.02
CA ASN A 27 13.35 9.27 -1.71
C ASN A 27 12.54 10.12 -2.69
N ASP A 28 12.49 11.43 -2.46
CA ASP A 28 11.69 12.38 -3.24
C ASP A 28 11.87 12.18 -4.75
N LYS A 29 13.10 11.89 -5.20
CA LYS A 29 13.39 11.63 -6.61
C LYS A 29 12.74 10.35 -7.14
N VAL A 30 12.72 9.29 -6.34
CA VAL A 30 12.07 8.02 -6.70
C VAL A 30 10.55 8.16 -6.65
N TRP A 31 10.04 8.92 -5.67
CA TRP A 31 8.62 9.26 -5.57
C TRP A 31 8.14 10.01 -6.80
N ASP A 32 8.83 11.07 -7.19
CA ASP A 32 8.49 11.89 -8.35
C ASP A 32 8.53 11.07 -9.64
N GLN A 33 9.57 10.25 -9.84
CA GLN A 33 9.65 9.36 -11.00
C GLN A 33 8.49 8.36 -11.08
N ASN A 34 8.04 7.84 -9.93
CA ASN A 34 6.92 6.92 -9.88
C ASN A 34 5.60 7.63 -10.14
N MET A 35 5.45 8.86 -9.63
CA MET A 35 4.30 9.71 -9.93
C MET A 35 4.24 10.12 -11.40
N ASP A 36 5.39 10.36 -12.04
CA ASP A 36 5.47 10.63 -13.48
C ASP A 36 5.01 9.43 -14.31
N LYS A 37 5.51 8.23 -13.99
CA LYS A 37 5.07 6.99 -14.65
C LYS A 37 3.58 6.75 -14.50
N LEU A 38 3.06 6.97 -13.29
CA LEU A 38 1.63 6.82 -13.00
C LEU A 38 0.81 7.88 -13.76
N ALA A 39 1.28 9.13 -13.82
CA ALA A 39 0.63 10.20 -14.56
C ALA A 39 0.56 9.90 -16.05
N ILE A 40 1.63 9.37 -16.64
CA ILE A 40 1.63 8.93 -18.05
C ILE A 40 0.64 7.78 -18.24
N ALA A 41 0.68 6.76 -17.39
CA ALA A 41 -0.19 5.58 -17.50
C ALA A 41 -1.69 5.92 -17.38
N LEU A 42 -2.03 6.89 -16.52
CA LEU A 42 -3.39 7.35 -16.29
C LEU A 42 -3.79 8.55 -17.17
N ALA A 43 -2.89 9.05 -18.02
CA ALA A 43 -3.07 10.30 -18.76
C ALA A 43 -3.53 11.46 -17.84
N MET A 44 -2.91 11.59 -16.67
CA MET A 44 -3.21 12.67 -15.72
C MET A 44 -2.58 13.98 -16.18
N ASN A 45 -3.28 15.10 -15.97
CA ASN A 45 -2.66 16.41 -16.00
C ASN A 45 -1.89 16.70 -14.70
N GLU A 46 -1.11 17.79 -14.67
CA GLU A 46 -0.29 18.15 -13.50
C GLU A 46 -1.13 18.39 -12.23
N ALA A 47 -2.32 18.98 -12.34
CA ALA A 47 -3.19 19.20 -11.19
C ALA A 47 -3.69 17.87 -10.60
N GLN A 48 -4.08 16.92 -11.45
CA GLN A 48 -4.48 15.57 -11.03
C GLN A 48 -3.29 14.83 -10.41
N LYS A 49 -2.11 14.88 -11.03
CA LYS A 49 -0.89 14.26 -10.51
C LYS A 49 -0.54 14.80 -9.11
N GLN A 50 -0.59 16.11 -8.90
CA GLN A 50 -0.30 16.73 -7.60
C GLN A 50 -1.33 16.32 -6.53
N ALA A 51 -2.62 16.29 -6.89
CA ALA A 51 -3.68 15.86 -5.99
C ALA A 51 -3.56 14.36 -5.63
N VAL A 52 -3.32 13.49 -6.62
CA VAL A 52 -3.10 12.05 -6.39
C VAL A 52 -1.85 11.83 -5.53
N SER A 53 -0.74 12.49 -5.84
CA SER A 53 0.50 12.43 -5.04
C SER A 53 0.23 12.73 -3.57
N SER A 54 -0.51 13.82 -3.29
CA SER A 54 -0.88 14.22 -1.92
C SER A 54 -1.76 13.18 -1.22
N ILE A 55 -2.74 12.61 -1.92
CA ILE A 55 -3.60 11.54 -1.40
C ILE A 55 -2.77 10.31 -1.02
N LEU A 56 -1.84 9.90 -1.88
CA LEU A 56 -1.01 8.72 -1.67
C LEU A 56 -0.01 8.92 -0.54
N LEU A 57 0.66 10.08 -0.45
CA LEU A 57 1.55 10.43 0.67
C LEU A 57 0.81 10.42 2.01
N ASN A 58 -0.38 11.02 2.06
CA ASN A 58 -1.20 11.00 3.26
C ASN A 58 -1.62 9.58 3.65
N SER A 59 -1.92 8.73 2.66
CA SER A 59 -2.19 7.31 2.90
C SER A 59 -1.00 6.59 3.52
N ILE A 60 0.21 6.82 3.04
CA ILE A 60 1.44 6.24 3.59
C ILE A 60 1.62 6.67 5.04
N LYS A 61 1.48 7.96 5.34
CA LYS A 61 1.58 8.49 6.70
C LYS A 61 0.54 7.85 7.64
N ASN A 62 -0.72 7.78 7.22
CA ASN A 62 -1.79 7.18 8.03
C ASN A 62 -1.56 5.69 8.28
N ARG A 63 -1.08 4.94 7.28
CA ARG A 63 -0.69 3.55 7.47
C ARG A 63 0.46 3.43 8.46
N GLY A 64 1.48 4.29 8.36
CA GLY A 64 2.58 4.36 9.32
C GLY A 64 2.11 4.57 10.76
N LEU A 65 1.17 5.49 10.98
CA LEU A 65 0.58 5.75 12.30
C LEU A 65 -0.18 4.53 12.85
N VAL A 66 -0.99 3.87 12.01
CA VAL A 66 -1.68 2.64 12.40
C VAL A 66 -0.67 1.55 12.73
N LEU A 67 0.35 1.31 11.91
CA LEU A 67 1.40 0.32 12.19
C LEU A 67 2.11 0.60 13.53
N SER A 68 2.46 1.86 13.78
CA SER A 68 3.10 2.29 15.02
C SER A 68 2.24 2.02 16.27
N LYS A 69 0.90 2.20 16.18
CA LYS A 69 -0.04 1.85 17.26
C LYS A 69 0.05 0.38 17.69
N TYR A 70 0.38 -0.51 16.76
CA TYR A 70 0.55 -1.95 17.02
C TYR A 70 2.02 -2.34 17.24
N GLY A 71 2.92 -1.38 17.48
CA GLY A 71 4.34 -1.63 17.71
C GLY A 71 5.11 -2.08 16.46
N ILE A 72 4.51 -1.99 15.27
CA ILE A 72 5.16 -2.33 14.01
C ILE A 72 5.94 -1.12 13.51
N SER A 73 7.27 -1.23 13.51
CA SER A 73 8.16 -0.29 12.83
C SER A 73 8.67 -0.91 11.54
N LEU A 74 8.57 -0.17 10.43
CA LEU A 74 9.09 -0.58 9.12
C LEU A 74 10.62 -0.52 9.06
N GLU A 75 11.25 0.24 9.96
CA GLU A 75 12.71 0.42 10.03
C GLU A 75 13.37 -0.58 11.00
N SER A 76 12.57 -1.30 11.79
CA SER A 76 13.06 -2.23 12.79
C SER A 76 12.98 -3.68 12.31
N ASN A 77 14.03 -4.45 12.60
CA ASN A 77 14.04 -5.90 12.40
C ASN A 77 13.39 -6.68 13.56
N SER A 78 12.82 -5.98 14.54
CA SER A 78 12.18 -6.60 15.71
C SER A 78 10.89 -7.33 15.33
N ARG A 79 10.75 -8.59 15.76
CA ARG A 79 9.49 -9.33 15.60
C ARG A 79 8.43 -8.75 16.53
N VAL A 80 7.27 -8.44 15.95
CA VAL A 80 6.07 -8.04 16.68
C VAL A 80 5.11 -9.21 16.71
N TYR A 81 4.70 -9.61 17.92
CA TYR A 81 3.70 -10.65 18.11
C TYR A 81 2.34 -10.01 18.36
N LEU A 82 1.45 -10.12 17.37
CA LEU A 82 0.06 -9.68 17.48
C LEU A 82 -0.84 -10.88 17.76
N ASP A 83 -1.74 -10.72 18.72
CA ASP A 83 -2.82 -11.69 18.94
C ASP A 83 -3.87 -11.62 17.82
N VAL A 84 -4.88 -12.48 17.89
CA VAL A 84 -5.94 -12.54 16.86
C VAL A 84 -6.79 -11.27 16.85
N HIS A 85 -7.04 -10.67 18.02
CA HIS A 85 -7.86 -9.48 18.15
C HIS A 85 -7.16 -8.27 17.52
N ASP A 86 -5.89 -8.06 17.83
CA ASP A 86 -5.05 -7.00 17.27
C ASP A 86 -4.88 -7.14 15.77
N LYS A 87 -4.72 -8.37 15.28
CA LYS A 87 -4.71 -8.69 13.84
C LYS A 87 -6.00 -8.25 13.14
N LEU A 88 -7.15 -8.52 13.75
CA LEU A 88 -8.46 -8.15 13.20
C LEU A 88 -8.68 -6.63 13.27
N ALA A 89 -8.27 -5.99 14.36
CA ALA A 89 -8.36 -4.54 14.54
C ALA A 89 -7.47 -3.79 13.54
N LEU A 90 -6.20 -4.20 13.40
CA LEU A 90 -5.26 -3.68 12.41
C LEU A 90 -5.81 -3.81 10.99
N ARG A 91 -6.36 -4.99 10.65
CA ARG A 91 -7.03 -5.22 9.36
C ARG A 91 -8.20 -4.27 9.13
N LYS A 92 -9.01 -4.00 10.16
CA LYS A 92 -10.15 -3.08 10.06
C LYS A 92 -9.68 -1.65 9.84
N GLU A 93 -8.67 -1.18 10.58
CA GLU A 93 -8.10 0.15 10.44
C GLU A 93 -7.47 0.36 9.06
N MET A 94 -6.72 -0.62 8.54
CA MET A 94 -6.17 -0.57 7.19
C MET A 94 -7.25 -0.49 6.10
N LYS A 95 -8.36 -1.23 6.27
CA LYS A 95 -9.52 -1.14 5.35
C LYS A 95 -10.19 0.23 5.37
N VAL A 96 -10.21 0.91 6.52
CA VAL A 96 -10.75 2.28 6.61
C VAL A 96 -9.89 3.23 5.80
N ILE A 97 -8.56 3.15 5.92
CA ILE A 97 -7.63 3.94 5.11
C ILE A 97 -7.83 3.65 3.62
N GLU A 98 -7.91 2.38 3.23
CA GLU A 98 -8.14 1.98 1.84
C GLU A 98 -9.40 2.61 1.24
N ARG A 99 -10.52 2.53 1.96
CA ARG A 99 -11.80 3.14 1.53
C ARG A 99 -11.70 4.64 1.43
N SER A 100 -11.04 5.29 2.38
CA SER A 100 -10.81 6.74 2.35
C SER A 100 -10.02 7.14 1.12
N VAL A 101 -8.95 6.42 0.78
CA VAL A 101 -8.15 6.73 -0.41
C VAL A 101 -8.94 6.51 -1.69
N LYS A 102 -9.67 5.39 -1.82
CA LYS A 102 -10.54 5.14 -2.99
C LYS A 102 -11.54 6.27 -3.19
N LYS A 103 -12.14 6.77 -2.10
CA LYS A 103 -13.05 7.92 -2.15
C LYS A 103 -12.34 9.19 -2.63
N SER A 104 -11.22 9.56 -2.01
CA SER A 104 -10.47 10.76 -2.41
C SER A 104 -9.96 10.68 -3.86
N LEU A 105 -9.51 9.51 -4.31
CA LEU A 105 -9.10 9.32 -5.71
C LEU A 105 -10.30 9.45 -6.67
N SER A 106 -11.50 9.01 -6.28
CA SER A 106 -12.70 9.16 -7.11
C SER A 106 -13.18 10.60 -7.28
N GLU A 107 -12.72 11.51 -6.44
CA GLU A 107 -12.99 12.95 -6.52
C GLU A 107 -12.03 13.66 -7.50
N VAL A 108 -10.90 13.03 -7.84
CA VAL A 108 -9.82 13.60 -8.68
C VAL A 108 -9.71 12.92 -10.04
N LEU A 109 -9.89 11.59 -10.06
CA LEU A 109 -9.78 10.74 -11.24
C LEU A 109 -11.16 10.44 -11.79
N ASP A 110 -11.27 10.38 -13.12
CA ASP A 110 -12.48 9.87 -13.75
C ASP A 110 -12.65 8.36 -13.51
N LYS A 111 -13.83 7.82 -13.86
CA LYS A 111 -14.15 6.39 -13.64
C LYS A 111 -13.18 5.44 -14.36
N LYS A 112 -12.70 5.79 -15.56
CA LYS A 112 -11.76 4.95 -16.32
C LYS A 112 -10.38 4.97 -15.67
N GLN A 113 -9.90 6.16 -15.31
CA GLN A 113 -8.64 6.36 -14.59
C GLN A 113 -8.64 5.65 -13.24
N LEU A 114 -9.71 5.79 -12.46
CA LEU A 114 -9.84 5.14 -11.16
C LEU A 114 -9.85 3.61 -11.30
N LYS A 115 -10.59 3.08 -12.28
CA LYS A 115 -10.61 1.63 -12.55
C LYS A 115 -9.21 1.14 -12.91
N PHE A 116 -8.53 1.83 -13.82
CA PHE A 116 -7.16 1.48 -14.21
C PHE A 116 -6.22 1.54 -13.00
N PHE A 117 -6.32 2.56 -12.15
CA PHE A 117 -5.50 2.67 -10.94
C PHE A 117 -5.71 1.48 -9.99
N ILE A 118 -6.96 1.05 -9.80
CA ILE A 118 -7.30 -0.11 -8.96
C ILE A 118 -6.69 -1.38 -9.59
N ASP A 119 -6.94 -1.61 -10.87
CA ASP A 119 -6.44 -2.79 -11.60
C ASP A 119 -4.88 -2.83 -11.58
N TYR A 120 -4.23 -1.69 -11.78
CA TYR A 120 -2.77 -1.50 -11.71
C TYR A 120 -2.24 -1.83 -10.32
N SER A 121 -2.88 -1.30 -9.26
CA SER A 121 -2.48 -1.54 -7.87
C SER A 121 -2.64 -3.01 -7.47
N GLU A 122 -3.70 -3.67 -7.96
CA GLU A 122 -3.94 -5.10 -7.71
C GLU A 122 -2.92 -5.99 -8.44
N ASN A 123 -2.54 -5.64 -9.67
CA ASN A 123 -1.51 -6.35 -10.41
C ASN A 123 -0.13 -6.24 -9.71
N GLU A 124 0.28 -5.03 -9.32
CA GLU A 124 1.53 -4.82 -8.57
C GLU A 124 1.54 -5.61 -7.24
N ARG A 125 0.39 -5.66 -6.55
CA ARG A 125 0.22 -6.48 -5.34
C ARG A 125 0.37 -7.97 -5.63
N SER A 126 -0.21 -8.47 -6.72
CA SER A 126 -0.09 -9.88 -7.10
C SER A 126 1.36 -10.23 -7.41
N GLN A 127 2.07 -9.40 -8.17
CA GLN A 127 3.47 -9.63 -8.50
C GLN A 127 4.38 -9.60 -7.27
N PHE A 128 4.14 -8.67 -6.34
CA PHE A 128 4.90 -8.63 -5.10
C PHE A 128 4.60 -9.82 -4.20
N LYS A 129 3.32 -10.26 -4.12
CA LYS A 129 2.95 -11.47 -3.41
C LYS A 129 3.66 -12.70 -3.99
N SER A 130 3.68 -12.86 -5.31
CA SER A 130 4.40 -13.96 -5.97
C SER A 130 5.91 -13.93 -5.66
N ARG A 131 6.55 -12.76 -5.69
CA ARG A 131 7.97 -12.61 -5.34
C ARG A 131 8.26 -12.85 -3.85
N LEU A 132 7.30 -12.58 -2.96
CA LEU A 132 7.40 -12.89 -1.54
C LEU A 132 7.22 -14.38 -1.27
N GLU A 133 6.29 -15.03 -1.95
CA GLU A 133 6.06 -16.48 -1.86
C GLU A 133 7.24 -17.27 -2.46
N GLU A 134 7.91 -16.77 -3.50
CA GLU A 134 9.18 -17.34 -3.99
C GLU A 134 10.33 -17.21 -2.97
N LYS A 135 10.28 -16.25 -2.06
CA LYS A 135 11.32 -15.99 -1.06
C LYS A 135 11.06 -16.64 0.31
N ILE A 136 9.88 -17.21 0.52
CA ILE A 136 9.53 -17.86 1.78
C ILE A 136 9.00 -19.26 1.47
N SER A 137 9.81 -20.27 1.79
CA SER A 137 9.46 -21.70 1.72
C SER A 137 8.43 -22.11 2.76
#